data_AF-A0A496X526-F1
#
_entry.id   AF-A0A496X526-F1
#
_cell.length_a   1.000
_cell.length_b   1.000
_cell.length_c   1.000
_cell.angle_alpha   90.00
_cell.angle_beta   90.00
_cell.angle_gamma   90.00
#
_symmetry.space_group_name_H-M   'P 1'
#
loop_
_entity.id
_entity.type
_entity.pdbx_description
1 polymer ?
#
loop_
_entity_poly.entity_id
_entity_poly.type
_entity_poly.pdbx_seq_one_letter_code
_entity_poly.pdbx_strand_id
1 'polypeptide(L)'
;MKSSDLSFRPDTYWPESLTPEQLLTRIRGKRRQDIARQLYRDYGFGALNAFLVKEGLAENERSSWGAIGPWCMGGEYLPELEEGEIEIARISMASTTSDQISVRACQDGEHIRYRIVGEYEEDESMRQQLPFDVTDRPLSLGDLMDIIEGARTSDSAHPGGIFSSSWAMMLEVTNAPDEIVGFLSVSSAFYPEIDPCYRALAEQWLQEYIDPEE
;
A
#
# COMPACT_ATOMS: atom_id res chain seq x y z
N MET A 1 16.65 -6.52 -17.34
CA MET A 1 15.78 -6.82 -16.18
C MET A 1 15.06 -8.13 -16.40
N LYS A 2 14.78 -8.91 -15.34
CA LYS A 2 13.80 -9.99 -15.44
C LYS A 2 12.44 -9.34 -15.65
N SER A 3 11.69 -9.80 -16.65
CA SER A 3 10.27 -9.46 -16.77
C SER A 3 9.56 -10.04 -15.56
N SER A 4 8.86 -9.22 -14.79
CA SER A 4 7.98 -9.72 -13.71
C SER A 4 6.92 -10.64 -14.30
N ASP A 5 6.56 -11.71 -13.58
CA ASP A 5 5.48 -12.59 -14.00
C ASP A 5 4.12 -11.99 -13.61
N LEU A 6 3.52 -11.23 -14.52
CA LEU A 6 2.19 -10.62 -14.31
C LEU A 6 1.09 -11.68 -14.10
N SER A 7 1.31 -12.93 -14.51
CA SER A 7 0.35 -14.02 -14.33
C SER A 7 0.44 -14.68 -12.96
N PHE A 8 1.50 -14.39 -12.17
CA PHE A 8 1.66 -14.89 -10.81
C PHE A 8 0.43 -14.57 -9.98
N ARG A 9 -0.07 -15.57 -9.25
CA ARG A 9 -1.27 -15.50 -8.43
C ARG A 9 -1.04 -16.29 -7.14
N PRO A 10 -1.28 -15.71 -5.95
CA PRO A 10 -1.29 -16.47 -4.71
C PRO A 10 -2.37 -17.55 -4.75
N ASP A 11 -2.10 -18.71 -4.15
CA ASP A 11 -3.10 -19.79 -4.06
C ASP A 11 -4.32 -19.36 -3.22
N THR A 12 -4.07 -18.61 -2.13
CA THR A 12 -5.08 -18.06 -1.22
C THR A 12 -4.52 -16.86 -0.47
N TYR A 13 -5.39 -15.95 -0.04
CA TYR A 13 -5.05 -14.92 0.95
C TYR A 13 -5.24 -15.37 2.40
N TRP A 14 -5.98 -16.46 2.62
CA TRP A 14 -6.32 -16.99 3.94
C TRP A 14 -5.73 -18.39 4.12
N PRO A 15 -4.40 -18.52 4.30
CA PRO A 15 -3.78 -19.80 4.65
C PRO A 15 -4.19 -20.23 6.07
N GLU A 16 -4.02 -21.52 6.39
CA GLU A 16 -4.28 -22.05 7.74
C GLU A 16 -3.50 -21.33 8.84
N SER A 17 -2.32 -20.79 8.50
CA SER A 17 -1.54 -19.93 9.38
C SER A 17 -0.85 -18.84 8.58
N LEU A 18 -0.91 -17.62 9.10
CA LEU A 18 -0.19 -16.48 8.52
C LEU A 18 1.30 -16.59 8.81
N THR A 19 2.10 -16.24 7.82
CA THR A 19 3.54 -16.05 8.01
C THR A 19 3.80 -14.85 8.93
N PRO A 20 4.98 -14.76 9.56
CA PRO A 20 5.37 -13.60 10.35
C PRO A 20 5.25 -12.28 9.58
N GLU A 21 5.62 -12.26 8.31
CA GLU A 21 5.48 -11.05 7.47
C GLU A 21 4.01 -10.66 7.28
N GLN A 22 3.12 -11.61 7.00
CA GLN A 22 1.67 -11.37 6.90
C GLN A 22 1.03 -10.96 8.24
N LEU A 23 1.56 -11.41 9.37
CA LEU A 23 1.11 -10.94 10.69
C LEU A 23 1.51 -9.47 10.91
N LEU A 24 2.72 -9.10 10.49
CA LEU A 24 3.23 -7.74 10.63
C LEU A 24 2.54 -6.73 9.70
N THR A 25 1.95 -7.16 8.57
CA THR A 25 1.15 -6.26 7.71
C THR A 25 -0.09 -5.71 8.41
N ARG A 26 -0.63 -6.43 9.41
CA ARG A 26 -1.77 -5.99 10.23
C ARG A 26 -1.48 -4.75 11.09
N ILE A 27 -0.20 -4.44 11.32
CA ILE A 27 0.21 -3.19 11.97
C ILE A 27 -0.01 -2.05 10.97
N ARG A 28 -1.03 -1.21 11.23
CA ARG A 28 -1.40 -0.09 10.33
C ARG A 28 -0.30 0.98 10.27
N GLY A 29 0.25 1.37 11.41
CA GLY A 29 1.30 2.38 11.49
C GLY A 29 2.59 1.98 10.79
N LYS A 30 3.00 2.71 9.74
CA LYS A 30 4.18 2.40 8.92
C LYS A 30 5.46 2.34 9.76
N ARG A 31 5.69 3.34 10.61
CA ARG A 31 6.90 3.38 11.43
C ARG A 31 6.93 2.27 12.48
N ARG A 32 5.79 1.93 13.09
CA ARG A 32 5.69 0.80 14.04
C ARG A 32 5.93 -0.52 13.33
N GLN A 33 5.35 -0.69 12.14
CA GLN A 33 5.56 -1.87 11.31
C GLN A 33 7.03 -2.05 10.93
N ASP A 34 7.75 -1.00 10.55
CA ASP A 34 9.18 -1.06 10.24
C ASP A 34 10.01 -1.49 11.45
N ILE A 35 9.75 -0.89 12.61
CA ILE A 35 10.43 -1.25 13.87
C ILE A 35 10.13 -2.71 14.23
N ALA A 36 8.88 -3.15 14.11
CA ALA A 36 8.48 -4.51 14.40
C ALA A 36 9.14 -5.52 13.45
N ARG A 37 9.20 -5.23 12.14
CA ARG A 37 9.94 -6.04 11.15
C ARG A 37 11.43 -6.14 11.50
N GLN A 38 12.06 -5.03 11.84
CA GLN A 38 13.48 -5.02 12.21
C GLN A 38 13.74 -5.86 13.46
N LEU A 39 12.98 -5.63 14.54
CA LEU A 39 13.12 -6.39 15.79
C LEU A 39 12.85 -7.89 15.58
N TYR A 40 11.83 -8.23 14.79
CA TYR A 40 11.53 -9.62 14.47
C TYR A 40 12.67 -10.29 13.70
N ARG A 41 13.27 -9.61 12.71
CA ARG A 41 14.42 -10.14 11.95
C ARG A 41 15.63 -10.39 12.84
N ASP A 42 15.91 -9.46 13.75
CA ASP A 42 17.13 -9.50 14.57
C ASP A 42 17.00 -10.43 15.79
N TYR A 43 15.80 -10.51 16.38
CA TYR A 43 15.59 -11.13 17.70
C TYR A 43 14.35 -12.03 17.80
N GLY A 44 13.55 -12.16 16.74
CA GLY A 44 12.31 -12.93 16.72
C GLY A 44 11.18 -12.29 17.54
N PHE A 45 10.09 -13.06 17.73
CA PHE A 45 8.86 -12.57 18.37
C PHE A 45 9.04 -12.11 19.82
N GLY A 46 10.02 -12.65 20.55
CA GLY A 46 10.25 -12.30 21.95
C GLY A 46 10.67 -10.84 22.17
N ALA A 47 11.14 -10.15 21.13
CA ALA A 47 11.51 -8.74 21.19
C ALA A 47 10.35 -7.77 20.87
N LEU A 48 9.21 -8.28 20.40
CA LEU A 48 8.06 -7.46 20.09
C LEU A 48 7.25 -7.16 21.34
N ASN A 49 6.96 -5.87 21.58
CA ASN A 49 6.10 -5.45 22.67
C ASN A 49 4.66 -5.21 22.18
N ALA A 50 3.71 -5.19 23.13
CA ALA A 50 2.29 -5.03 22.84
C ALA A 50 1.96 -3.75 22.05
N PHE A 51 2.67 -2.64 22.31
CA PHE A 51 2.44 -1.39 21.60
C PHE A 51 2.78 -1.50 20.10
N LEU A 52 3.88 -2.15 19.76
CA LEU A 52 4.31 -2.32 18.37
C LEU A 52 3.36 -3.20 17.57
N VAL A 53 2.86 -4.28 18.17
CA VAL A 53 2.05 -5.29 17.47
C VAL A 53 0.54 -5.00 17.46
N LYS A 54 0.09 -3.92 18.12
CA LYS A 54 -1.28 -3.45 17.98
C LYS A 54 -1.60 -3.15 16.52
N GLU A 55 -2.74 -3.63 16.04
CA GLU A 55 -3.20 -3.37 14.67
C GLU A 55 -3.39 -1.87 14.42
N GLY A 56 -4.02 -1.17 15.37
CA GLY A 56 -3.89 0.27 15.47
C GLY A 56 -3.99 0.78 16.88
N LEU A 57 -3.75 2.07 17.00
CA LEU A 57 -3.63 2.78 18.26
C LEU A 57 -4.93 3.51 18.59
N ALA A 58 -5.27 3.60 19.88
CA ALA A 58 -6.31 4.52 20.34
C ALA A 58 -5.88 5.98 20.13
N GLU A 59 -6.83 6.92 20.15
CA GLU A 59 -6.56 8.35 19.86
C GLU A 59 -5.47 8.97 20.74
N ASN A 60 -5.47 8.67 22.05
CA ASN A 60 -4.45 9.15 22.98
C ASN A 60 -3.07 8.53 22.72
N GLU A 61 -3.02 7.27 22.30
CA GLU A 61 -1.79 6.57 21.91
C GLU A 61 -1.24 7.13 20.59
N ARG A 62 -2.10 7.35 19.59
CA ARG A 62 -1.75 8.03 18.33
C ARG A 62 -1.18 9.41 18.59
N SER A 63 -1.83 10.20 19.44
CA SER A 63 -1.38 11.55 19.79
C SER A 63 0.00 11.53 20.45
N SER A 64 0.21 10.60 21.39
CA SER A 64 1.50 10.45 22.08
C SER A 64 2.60 9.98 21.14
N TRP A 65 2.28 9.08 20.21
CA TRP A 65 3.20 8.54 19.21
C TRP A 65 3.58 9.59 18.15
N GLY A 66 2.60 10.35 17.65
CA GLY A 66 2.79 11.45 16.71
C GLY A 66 3.58 12.63 17.31
N ALA A 67 3.53 12.83 18.63
CA ALA A 67 4.33 13.85 19.31
C ALA A 67 5.85 13.59 19.23
N ILE A 68 6.28 12.37 18.90
CA ILE A 68 7.70 12.05 18.63
C ILE A 68 8.15 12.67 17.31
N GLY A 69 7.27 12.71 16.31
CA GLY A 69 7.52 13.31 15.01
C GLY A 69 6.43 12.98 13.98
N PRO A 70 6.24 13.80 12.93
CA PRO A 70 5.20 13.58 11.92
C PRO A 70 5.26 12.23 11.21
N TRP A 71 6.47 11.69 10.99
CA TRP A 71 6.67 10.37 10.36
C TRP A 71 6.18 9.19 11.21
N CYS A 72 5.81 9.42 12.47
CA CYS A 72 5.16 8.43 13.32
C CYS A 72 3.65 8.32 13.05
N MET A 73 3.05 9.28 12.33
CA MET A 73 1.61 9.34 12.10
C MET A 73 1.15 8.45 10.94
N GLY A 74 1.99 8.29 9.92
CA GLY A 74 1.70 7.52 8.72
C GLY A 74 1.19 6.12 9.00
N GLY A 75 0.01 5.83 8.48
CA GLY A 75 -0.73 4.59 8.60
C GLY A 75 -1.57 4.49 9.87
N GLU A 76 -1.33 5.30 10.90
CA GLU A 76 -2.10 5.21 12.16
C GLU A 76 -3.57 5.62 11.99
N TYR A 77 -3.88 6.33 10.90
CA TYR A 77 -5.23 6.76 10.54
C TYR A 77 -5.87 5.89 9.45
N LEU A 78 -5.19 4.85 8.97
CA LEU A 78 -5.83 3.87 8.09
C LEU A 78 -7.07 3.29 8.79
N PRO A 79 -8.17 3.02 8.11
CA PRO A 79 -9.35 2.37 8.68
C PRO A 79 -9.03 1.01 9.30
N GLU A 80 -9.82 0.56 10.28
CA GLU A 80 -9.69 -0.80 10.83
C GLU A 80 -9.94 -1.86 9.75
N LEU A 81 -9.33 -3.04 9.92
CA LEU A 81 -9.66 -4.18 9.08
C LEU A 81 -11.05 -4.66 9.44
N GLU A 82 -11.88 -4.93 8.43
CA GLU A 82 -13.16 -5.60 8.64
C GLU A 82 -12.96 -7.06 9.09
N GLU A 83 -14.01 -7.70 9.61
CA GLU A 83 -13.96 -9.11 9.96
C GLU A 83 -13.63 -9.95 8.72
N GLY A 84 -12.58 -10.77 8.80
CA GLY A 84 -12.10 -11.59 7.68
C GLY A 84 -11.27 -10.84 6.63
N GLU A 85 -11.12 -9.53 6.77
CA GLU A 85 -10.32 -8.72 5.85
C GLU A 85 -8.81 -8.84 6.11
N ILE A 86 -8.03 -8.84 5.04
CA ILE A 86 -6.58 -8.83 5.08
C ILE A 86 -6.01 -7.80 4.11
N GLU A 87 -4.92 -7.14 4.51
CA GLU A 87 -4.14 -6.30 3.61
C GLU A 87 -3.28 -7.19 2.69
N ILE A 88 -3.45 -7.00 1.38
CA ILE A 88 -2.71 -7.73 0.34
C ILE A 88 -1.59 -6.91 -0.27
N ALA A 89 -1.67 -5.58 -0.23
CA ALA A 89 -0.60 -4.67 -0.63
C ALA A 89 -0.71 -3.32 0.09
N ARG A 90 0.42 -2.64 0.26
CA ARG A 90 0.49 -1.30 0.84
C ARG A 90 1.34 -0.39 -0.03
N ILE A 91 0.83 0.82 -0.24
CA ILE A 91 1.51 1.90 -0.94
C ILE A 91 1.82 2.96 0.13
N SER A 92 3.09 3.31 0.25
CA SER A 92 3.57 4.33 1.19
C SER A 92 4.08 5.54 0.44
N MET A 93 3.65 6.73 0.83
CA MET A 93 4.15 7.99 0.30
C MET A 93 5.41 8.44 1.05
N ALA A 94 6.40 8.94 0.32
CA ALA A 94 7.62 9.55 0.85
C ALA A 94 7.38 11.04 1.19
N SER A 95 6.40 11.29 2.07
CA SER A 95 6.04 12.62 2.56
C SER A 95 6.38 12.79 4.05
N THR A 96 6.20 14.01 4.58
CA THR A 96 6.44 14.33 5.99
C THR A 96 5.64 13.44 6.96
N THR A 97 4.37 13.21 6.64
CA THR A 97 3.46 12.34 7.42
C THR A 97 3.59 10.88 7.03
N SER A 98 4.10 10.60 5.83
CA SER A 98 4.19 9.28 5.22
C SER A 98 2.82 8.61 5.13
N ASP A 99 1.90 9.25 4.41
CA ASP A 99 0.54 8.74 4.24
C ASP A 99 0.56 7.36 3.56
N GLN A 100 -0.39 6.52 3.96
CA GLN A 100 -0.49 5.13 3.53
C GLN A 100 -1.80 4.88 2.78
N ILE A 101 -1.72 4.01 1.77
CA ILE A 101 -2.87 3.42 1.09
C ILE A 101 -2.76 1.90 1.22
N SER A 102 -3.85 1.26 1.61
CA SER A 102 -3.97 -0.17 1.88
C SER A 102 -4.90 -0.81 0.86
N VAL A 103 -4.42 -1.81 0.14
CA VAL A 103 -5.23 -2.68 -0.74
C VAL A 103 -5.62 -3.91 0.05
N ARG A 104 -6.91 -4.17 0.15
CA ARG A 104 -7.46 -5.19 1.04
C ARG A 104 -8.34 -6.18 0.31
N ALA A 105 -8.35 -7.42 0.80
CA ALA A 105 -9.19 -8.49 0.33
C ALA A 105 -10.04 -9.02 1.49
N CYS A 106 -11.30 -9.32 1.22
CA CYS A 106 -12.22 -9.95 2.16
C CYS A 106 -12.93 -11.13 1.46
N GLN A 107 -13.01 -12.26 2.15
CA GLN A 107 -13.71 -13.42 1.62
C GLN A 107 -15.22 -13.22 1.78
N ASP A 108 -15.97 -13.40 0.69
CA ASP A 108 -17.43 -13.27 0.66
C ASP A 108 -18.05 -14.47 -0.06
N GLY A 109 -18.33 -15.52 0.71
CA GLY A 109 -18.78 -16.80 0.16
C GLY A 109 -17.72 -17.44 -0.74
N GLU A 110 -18.09 -17.65 -2.01
CA GLU A 110 -17.20 -18.18 -3.06
C GLU A 110 -16.38 -17.09 -3.77
N HIS A 111 -16.61 -15.82 -3.43
CA HIS A 111 -15.95 -14.67 -4.04
C HIS A 111 -14.97 -14.00 -3.09
N ILE A 112 -14.13 -13.15 -3.65
CA ILE A 112 -13.23 -12.26 -2.94
C ILE A 112 -13.61 -10.83 -3.31
N ARG A 113 -13.97 -10.04 -2.31
CA ARG A 113 -14.19 -8.60 -2.44
C ARG A 113 -12.91 -7.84 -2.16
N TYR A 114 -12.71 -6.73 -2.85
CA TYR A 114 -11.57 -5.85 -2.70
C TYR A 114 -12.01 -4.44 -2.35
N ARG A 115 -11.18 -3.76 -1.57
CA ARG A 115 -11.25 -2.30 -1.43
C ARG A 115 -9.84 -1.72 -1.33
N ILE A 116 -9.72 -0.46 -1.72
CA ILE A 116 -8.50 0.32 -1.51
C ILE A 116 -8.85 1.49 -0.61
N VAL A 117 -8.09 1.66 0.48
CA VAL A 117 -8.38 2.68 1.48
C VAL A 117 -7.14 3.48 1.84
N GLY A 118 -7.33 4.79 1.97
CA GLY A 118 -6.32 5.71 2.49
C GLY A 118 -6.66 6.19 3.90
N GLU A 119 -5.82 7.06 4.44
CA GLU A 119 -5.99 7.65 5.79
C GLU A 119 -7.15 8.65 5.90
N TYR A 120 -7.71 9.08 4.77
CA TYR A 120 -8.78 10.08 4.70
C TYR A 120 -10.12 9.50 4.22
N GLU A 121 -10.42 8.21 4.48
CA GLU A 121 -11.63 7.51 3.98
C GLU A 121 -12.96 8.12 4.48
N GLU A 122 -12.92 8.87 5.59
CA GLU A 122 -14.09 9.60 6.12
C GLU A 122 -14.55 10.70 5.15
N ASP A 123 -13.65 11.25 4.33
CA ASP A 123 -14.00 12.14 3.25
C ASP A 123 -14.47 11.33 2.03
N GLU A 124 -15.75 11.47 1.68
CA GLU A 124 -16.34 10.75 0.56
C GLU A 124 -15.66 11.06 -0.78
N SER A 125 -15.05 12.25 -0.91
CA SER A 125 -14.34 12.64 -2.11
C SER A 125 -13.02 11.89 -2.30
N MET A 126 -12.45 11.38 -1.20
CA MET A 126 -11.18 10.66 -1.14
C MET A 126 -11.35 9.14 -1.20
N ARG A 127 -12.59 8.63 -1.23
CA ARG A 127 -12.87 7.19 -1.36
C ARG A 127 -12.50 6.69 -2.74
N GLN A 128 -11.82 5.54 -2.78
CA GLN A 128 -11.37 4.92 -4.02
C GLN A 128 -12.52 4.16 -4.69
N GLN A 129 -12.79 4.51 -5.92
CA GLN A 129 -13.66 3.80 -6.85
C GLN A 129 -12.80 2.87 -7.67
N LEU A 130 -13.09 1.57 -7.62
CA LEU A 130 -12.28 0.54 -8.27
C LEU A 130 -12.83 0.19 -9.66
N PRO A 131 -11.97 -0.17 -10.62
CA PRO A 131 -12.40 -0.63 -11.94
C PRO A 131 -13.17 -1.95 -11.87
N PHE A 132 -12.87 -2.76 -10.85
CA PHE A 132 -13.57 -3.95 -10.43
C PHE A 132 -13.23 -4.18 -8.95
N ASP A 133 -14.12 -4.83 -8.20
CA ASP A 133 -13.99 -5.03 -6.76
C ASP A 133 -14.31 -6.46 -6.31
N VAL A 134 -14.59 -7.38 -7.25
CA VAL A 134 -14.92 -8.78 -6.94
C VAL A 134 -14.25 -9.74 -7.93
N THR A 135 -13.72 -10.85 -7.43
CA THR A 135 -13.21 -11.98 -8.24
C THR A 135 -13.44 -13.32 -7.55
N ASP A 136 -13.43 -14.44 -8.29
CA ASP A 136 -13.57 -15.79 -7.72
C ASP A 136 -12.26 -16.39 -7.18
N ARG A 137 -11.11 -15.76 -7.47
CA ARG A 137 -9.77 -16.24 -7.07
C ARG A 137 -8.86 -15.04 -6.75
N PRO A 138 -7.84 -15.20 -5.88
CA PRO A 138 -6.89 -14.13 -5.56
C PRO A 138 -6.37 -13.45 -6.82
N LEU A 139 -6.16 -12.13 -6.84
CA LEU A 139 -5.69 -11.40 -8.03
C LEU A 139 -4.40 -12.01 -8.61
N SER A 140 -4.21 -11.89 -9.93
CA SER A 140 -2.85 -11.99 -10.46
C SER A 140 -2.08 -10.72 -10.11
N LEU A 141 -0.75 -10.75 -10.22
CA LEU A 141 0.06 -9.54 -10.07
C LEU A 141 -0.39 -8.46 -11.08
N GLY A 142 -0.69 -8.84 -12.32
CA GLY A 142 -1.27 -7.93 -13.32
C GLY A 142 -2.59 -7.32 -12.85
N ASP A 143 -3.55 -8.14 -12.41
CA ASP A 143 -4.84 -7.64 -11.91
C ASP A 143 -4.67 -6.70 -10.70
N LEU A 144 -3.69 -6.97 -9.82
CA LEU A 144 -3.38 -6.09 -8.68
C LEU A 144 -2.77 -4.75 -9.13
N MET A 145 -1.94 -4.75 -10.16
CA MET A 145 -1.44 -3.48 -10.73
C MET A 145 -2.58 -2.71 -11.40
N ASP A 146 -3.45 -3.41 -12.15
CA ASP A 146 -4.58 -2.82 -12.85
C ASP A 146 -5.64 -2.24 -11.89
N ILE A 147 -5.91 -2.90 -10.76
CA ILE A 147 -6.88 -2.37 -9.77
C ILE A 147 -6.34 -1.10 -9.10
N ILE A 148 -5.03 -1.02 -8.84
CA ILE A 148 -4.39 0.17 -8.25
C ILE A 148 -4.33 1.31 -9.26
N GLU A 149 -3.92 1.03 -10.50
CA GLU A 149 -3.81 2.02 -11.56
C GLU A 149 -5.16 2.38 -12.20
N GLY A 150 -6.19 1.58 -11.97
CA GLY A 150 -7.57 1.87 -12.32
C GLY A 150 -8.37 2.55 -11.22
N ALA A 151 -7.88 2.58 -9.98
CA ALA A 151 -8.56 3.22 -8.85
C ALA A 151 -8.62 4.75 -9.03
N ARG A 152 -9.77 5.36 -8.72
CA ARG A 152 -9.99 6.81 -8.84
C ARG A 152 -10.68 7.36 -7.60
N THR A 153 -10.36 8.58 -7.22
CA THR A 153 -11.17 9.39 -6.29
C THR A 153 -12.08 10.33 -7.09
N SER A 154 -13.20 10.79 -6.51
CA SER A 154 -14.06 11.74 -7.21
C SER A 154 -13.43 13.13 -7.35
N ASP A 155 -12.43 13.43 -6.52
CA ASP A 155 -11.62 14.65 -6.57
C ASP A 155 -10.21 14.41 -7.15
N SER A 156 -10.08 13.46 -8.09
CA SER A 156 -8.78 13.17 -8.72
C SER A 156 -8.29 14.41 -9.49
N ALA A 157 -7.32 15.14 -8.92
CA ALA A 157 -6.73 16.33 -9.53
C ALA A 157 -5.91 16.02 -10.80
N HIS A 158 -5.36 14.80 -10.88
CA HIS A 158 -4.55 14.34 -12.00
C HIS A 158 -5.17 13.10 -12.67
N PRO A 159 -4.94 12.91 -13.99
CA PRO A 159 -5.44 11.76 -14.71
C PRO A 159 -4.76 10.45 -14.28
N GLY A 160 -5.49 9.36 -14.46
CA GLY A 160 -5.03 8.00 -14.20
C GLY A 160 -5.14 7.59 -12.71
N GLY A 161 -4.48 6.51 -12.33
CA GLY A 161 -4.69 5.86 -11.03
C GLY A 161 -3.79 6.35 -9.93
N ILE A 162 -3.71 5.57 -8.85
CA ILE A 162 -2.91 5.94 -7.68
C ILE A 162 -1.46 6.19 -8.09
N PHE A 163 -0.88 5.38 -8.99
CA PHE A 163 0.49 5.58 -9.42
C PHE A 163 0.63 6.79 -10.34
N SER A 164 -0.08 6.82 -11.47
CA SER A 164 0.08 7.90 -12.44
C SER A 164 -0.32 9.27 -11.91
N SER A 165 -1.36 9.36 -11.07
CA SER A 165 -1.77 10.63 -10.47
C SER A 165 -0.71 11.15 -9.49
N SER A 166 -0.06 10.26 -8.75
CA SER A 166 1.04 10.61 -7.85
C SER A 166 2.29 11.04 -8.63
N TRP A 167 2.60 10.37 -9.74
CA TRP A 167 3.70 10.79 -10.61
C TRP A 167 3.42 12.16 -11.24
N ALA A 168 2.23 12.34 -11.82
CA ALA A 168 1.82 13.61 -12.41
C ALA A 168 1.89 14.77 -11.39
N MET A 169 1.44 14.54 -10.14
CA MET A 169 1.61 15.50 -9.05
C MET A 169 3.08 15.85 -8.80
N MET A 170 3.96 14.83 -8.78
CA MET A 170 5.39 15.05 -8.58
C MET A 170 6.04 15.80 -9.74
N LEU A 171 5.58 15.61 -10.98
CA LEU A 171 6.11 16.36 -12.14
C LEU A 171 5.84 17.87 -12.04
N GLU A 172 4.83 18.30 -11.30
CA GLU A 172 4.59 19.72 -11.07
C GLU A 172 5.65 20.38 -10.18
N VAL A 173 6.41 19.57 -9.42
CA VAL A 173 7.40 20.06 -8.45
C VAL A 173 8.84 19.70 -8.80
N THR A 174 9.07 18.65 -9.58
CA THR A 174 10.41 18.17 -9.95
C THR A 174 10.39 17.41 -11.27
N ASN A 175 11.47 17.54 -12.05
CA ASN A 175 11.69 16.72 -13.25
C ASN A 175 12.66 15.56 -12.99
N ALA A 176 13.12 15.37 -11.74
CA ALA A 176 14.06 14.31 -11.40
C ALA A 176 13.33 12.95 -11.35
N PRO A 177 13.65 11.99 -12.25
CA PRO A 177 12.93 10.71 -12.32
C PRO A 177 12.96 9.94 -10.99
N ASP A 178 14.10 9.95 -10.30
CA ASP A 178 14.27 9.28 -9.01
C ASP A 178 13.37 9.88 -7.91
N GLU A 179 13.10 11.18 -7.94
CA GLU A 179 12.21 11.83 -6.97
C GLU A 179 10.74 11.51 -7.28
N ILE A 180 10.36 11.50 -8.56
CA ILE A 180 9.00 11.21 -9.01
C ILE A 180 8.62 9.76 -8.66
N VAL A 181 9.45 8.80 -9.06
CA VAL A 181 9.19 7.37 -8.80
C VAL A 181 9.52 7.00 -7.36
N GLY A 182 10.43 7.72 -6.72
CA GLY A 182 10.76 7.56 -5.30
C GLY A 182 9.66 8.05 -4.37
N PHE A 183 8.70 8.85 -4.85
CA PHE A 183 7.60 9.36 -4.05
C PHE A 183 6.69 8.25 -3.51
N LEU A 184 6.50 7.16 -4.26
CA LEU A 184 5.80 5.98 -3.74
C LEU A 184 6.75 4.81 -3.55
N SER A 185 6.43 4.00 -2.55
CA SER A 185 6.94 2.64 -2.42
C SER A 185 5.76 1.69 -2.30
N VAL A 186 5.86 0.54 -2.96
CA VAL A 186 4.80 -0.47 -2.99
C VAL A 186 5.34 -1.76 -2.38
N SER A 187 4.56 -2.39 -1.50
CA SER A 187 4.97 -3.61 -0.83
C SER A 187 3.82 -4.59 -0.67
N SER A 188 4.14 -5.87 -0.62
CA SER A 188 3.17 -6.94 -0.40
C SER A 188 3.84 -8.15 0.25
N ALA A 189 3.13 -8.79 1.18
CA ALA A 189 3.50 -10.10 1.72
C ALA A 189 3.05 -11.27 0.81
N PHE A 190 2.22 -10.99 -0.20
CA PHE A 190 1.63 -11.97 -1.11
C PHE A 190 2.19 -11.90 -2.53
N TYR A 191 2.68 -10.73 -2.95
CA TYR A 191 3.18 -10.45 -4.29
C TYR A 191 4.64 -10.00 -4.23
N PRO A 192 5.61 -10.93 -4.27
CA PRO A 192 7.04 -10.61 -4.12
C PRO A 192 7.59 -9.66 -5.20
N GLU A 193 6.99 -9.67 -6.39
CA GLU A 193 7.46 -8.87 -7.55
C GLU A 193 6.67 -7.56 -7.76
N ILE A 194 5.87 -7.13 -6.76
CA ILE A 194 5.05 -5.91 -6.91
C ILE A 194 5.88 -4.64 -7.08
N ASP A 195 6.94 -4.43 -6.29
CA ASP A 195 7.81 -3.25 -6.43
C ASP A 195 8.58 -3.25 -7.76
N PRO A 196 9.25 -4.36 -8.18
CA PRO A 196 9.84 -4.43 -9.51
C PRO A 196 8.84 -4.11 -10.64
N CYS A 197 7.59 -4.58 -10.53
CA CYS A 197 6.55 -4.30 -11.51
C CYS A 197 6.15 -2.81 -11.50
N TYR A 198 5.98 -2.22 -10.32
CA TYR A 198 5.71 -0.79 -10.15
C TYR A 198 6.83 0.07 -10.76
N ARG A 199 8.10 -0.28 -10.52
CA ARG A 199 9.24 0.44 -11.11
C ARG A 199 9.25 0.37 -12.63
N ALA A 200 8.98 -0.80 -13.20
CA ALA A 200 8.91 -0.97 -14.65
C ALA A 200 7.74 -0.17 -15.28
N LEU A 201 6.60 -0.10 -14.61
CA LEU A 201 5.47 0.74 -15.05
C LEU A 201 5.85 2.23 -15.00
N ALA A 202 6.54 2.64 -13.93
CA ALA A 202 7.01 4.02 -13.78
C ALA A 202 8.01 4.42 -14.87
N GLU A 203 8.95 3.53 -15.23
CA GLU A 203 9.90 3.77 -16.32
C GLU A 203 9.19 3.98 -17.67
N GLN A 204 8.16 3.18 -17.96
CA GLN A 204 7.35 3.35 -19.18
C GLN A 204 6.63 4.69 -19.17
N TRP A 205 6.00 5.03 -18.04
CA TRP A 205 5.32 6.30 -17.87
C TRP A 205 6.29 7.48 -18.05
N LEU A 206 7.47 7.45 -17.43
CA LEU A 206 8.46 8.53 -17.56
C LEU A 206 8.92 8.74 -19.00
N GLN A 207 9.05 7.69 -19.82
CA GLN A 207 9.42 7.82 -21.24
C GLN A 207 8.38 8.59 -22.06
N GLU A 208 7.11 8.58 -21.64
CA GLU A 208 6.04 9.30 -22.32
C GLU A 208 5.93 10.77 -21.88
N TYR A 209 6.37 11.09 -20.66
CA TYR A 209 6.12 12.39 -20.02
C TYR A 209 7.38 13.21 -19.72
N ILE A 210 8.56 12.59 -19.75
CA ILE A 210 9.85 13.27 -19.59
C ILE A 210 10.67 12.98 -20.84
N ASP A 211 10.86 14.01 -21.67
CA ASP A 211 11.68 13.93 -22.88
C ASP A 211 13.15 13.71 -22.48
N PRO A 212 13.84 12.67 -22.98
CA PRO A 212 15.26 12.44 -22.65
C PRO A 212 16.23 13.52 -23.19
N GLU A 213 15.76 14.55 -23.89
CA GLU A 213 16.60 15.60 -24.51
C GLU A 213 16.56 17.01 -23.86
N GLU A 214 15.88 17.23 -22.72
CA GLU A 214 16.02 18.46 -21.89
C GLU A 214 16.80 18.23 -20.58
#